data_AF-A0AA90HAU5-F1
#
_entry.id   AF-A0AA90HAU5-F1
#
_cell.length_a   1.000
_cell.length_b   1.000
_cell.length_c   1.000
_cell.angle_alpha   90.00
_cell.angle_beta   90.00
_cell.angle_gamma   90.00
#
_symmetry.space_group_name_H-M   'P 1'
#
loop_
_entity.id
_entity.type
_entity.pdbx_description
1 polymer ?
#
loop_
_entity_poly.entity_id
_entity_poly.type
_entity_poly.pdbx_seq_one_letter_code
_entity_poly.pdbx_strand_id
1 'polypeptide(L)'
;MPENTRRAYARQLDRFGAWCTGHRVTALPAEPETLAEYVDHLADLDQAPASIEQAVAVIRTAHRVSGYKGQPDTEAALRVLKTHRRQRAENGQSGFIHE
;
A
#
# COMPACT_ATOMS: atom_id res chain seq x y z
N MET A 1 12.08 14.91 10.30
CA MET A 1 12.05 13.78 9.34
C MET A 1 13.32 13.84 8.50
N PRO A 2 14.12 12.76 8.42
CA PRO A 2 15.28 12.71 7.54
C PRO A 2 14.87 12.94 6.07
N GLU A 3 15.75 13.50 5.24
CA GLU A 3 15.44 13.83 3.85
C GLU A 3 15.09 12.59 3.00
N ASN A 4 15.75 11.46 3.25
CA ASN A 4 15.44 10.18 2.62
C ASN A 4 14.00 9.72 2.90
N THR A 5 13.52 9.92 4.12
CA THR A 5 12.14 9.60 4.52
C THR A 5 11.14 10.50 3.80
N ARG A 6 11.45 11.79 3.62
CA ARG A 6 10.59 12.72 2.87
C ARG A 6 10.47 12.31 1.40
N ARG A 7 11.58 11.97 0.75
CA ARG A 7 11.57 11.50 -0.65
C ARG A 7 10.80 10.20 -0.83
N ALA A 8 10.98 9.25 0.08
CA ALA A 8 10.23 7.99 0.07
C ALA A 8 8.72 8.22 0.22
N TYR A 9 8.31 9.13 1.11
CA TYR A 9 6.91 9.49 1.31
C TYR A 9 6.32 10.16 0.05
N ALA A 10 7.03 11.13 -0.52
CA ALA A 10 6.59 11.81 -1.74
C ALA A 10 6.37 10.82 -2.89
N ARG A 11 7.31 9.88 -3.09
CA ARG A 11 7.18 8.82 -4.11
C ARG A 11 5.96 7.94 -3.89
N GLN A 12 5.64 7.58 -2.64
CA GLN A 12 4.47 6.76 -2.35
C GLN A 12 3.17 7.51 -2.62
N LEU A 13 3.09 8.79 -2.25
CA LEU A 13 1.92 9.62 -2.52
C LEU A 13 1.73 9.90 -4.02
N ASP A 14 2.81 10.14 -4.75
CA ASP A 14 2.78 10.30 -6.21
C ASP A 14 2.26 9.04 -6.89
N ARG A 15 2.80 7.87 -6.54
CA ARG A 15 2.34 6.58 -7.07
C ARG A 15 0.86 6.32 -6.76
N PHE A 16 0.43 6.60 -5.54
CA PHE A 16 -0.97 6.45 -5.14
C PHE A 16 -1.88 7.41 -5.91
N GLY A 17 -1.52 8.70 -6.00
CA GLY A 17 -2.29 9.70 -6.74
C GLY A 17 -2.39 9.38 -8.24
N ALA A 18 -1.31 8.92 -8.85
CA ALA A 18 -1.30 8.48 -10.25
C ALA A 18 -2.22 7.27 -10.45
N TRP A 19 -2.17 6.29 -9.55
CA TRP A 19 -3.06 5.12 -9.58
C TRP A 19 -4.53 5.53 -9.42
N CYS A 20 -4.84 6.40 -8.46
CA CYS A 20 -6.20 6.92 -8.25
C CYS A 20 -6.73 7.66 -9.49
N THR A 21 -5.88 8.48 -10.13
CA THR A 21 -6.22 9.17 -11.38
C THR A 21 -6.54 8.19 -12.50
N GLY A 22 -5.75 7.12 -12.64
CA GLY A 22 -5.99 6.07 -13.64
C GLY A 22 -7.29 5.29 -13.40
N HIS A 23 -7.66 5.07 -12.13
CA HIS A 23 -8.85 4.32 -11.74
C HIS A 23 -10.09 5.19 -11.52
N ARG A 24 -9.97 6.52 -11.69
CA ARG A 24 -11.03 7.53 -11.46
C ARG A 24 -11.63 7.48 -10.05
N VAL A 25 -10.77 7.23 -9.05
CA VAL A 25 -11.13 7.21 -7.63
C VAL A 25 -10.48 8.39 -6.90
N THR A 26 -11.05 8.76 -5.75
CA THR A 26 -10.57 9.92 -4.96
C THR A 26 -9.37 9.53 -4.11
N ALA A 27 -8.26 10.27 -4.24
CA ALA A 27 -7.05 10.02 -3.45
C ALA A 27 -7.11 10.62 -2.02
N LEU A 28 -7.93 11.66 -1.81
CA LEU A 28 -8.07 12.33 -0.52
C LEU A 28 -9.45 13.02 -0.38
N PRO A 29 -10.30 12.63 0.59
CA PRO A 29 -10.19 11.41 1.37
C PRO A 29 -10.41 10.18 0.47
N ALA A 30 -9.53 9.19 0.57
CA ALA A 30 -9.71 7.89 -0.04
C ALA A 30 -10.74 7.08 0.75
N GLU A 31 -11.53 6.27 0.05
CA GLU A 31 -12.43 5.31 0.68
C GLU A 31 -11.64 4.06 1.15
N PRO A 32 -12.13 3.32 2.16
CA PRO A 32 -11.50 2.08 2.59
C PRO A 32 -11.31 1.07 1.45
N GLU A 33 -12.29 1.00 0.55
CA GLU A 33 -12.26 0.16 -0.66
C GLU A 33 -11.14 0.59 -1.59
N THR A 34 -10.97 1.89 -1.84
CA THR A 34 -9.88 2.43 -2.66
C THR A 34 -8.50 2.05 -2.11
N LEU A 35 -8.32 2.08 -0.78
CA LEU A 35 -7.06 1.65 -0.17
C LEU A 35 -6.85 0.13 -0.30
N ALA A 36 -7.91 -0.67 -0.14
CA ALA A 36 -7.83 -2.12 -0.29
C ALA A 36 -7.49 -2.53 -1.73
N GLU A 37 -8.14 -1.93 -2.73
CA GLU A 37 -7.84 -2.14 -4.16
C GLU A 37 -6.43 -1.70 -4.52
N TYR A 38 -5.95 -0.58 -3.96
CA TYR A 38 -4.56 -0.17 -4.17
C TYR A 38 -3.57 -1.18 -3.58
N VAL A 39 -3.84 -1.71 -2.38
CA VAL A 39 -2.98 -2.76 -1.79
C VAL A 39 -3.02 -4.05 -2.62
N ASP A 40 -4.18 -4.42 -3.14
CA ASP A 40 -4.35 -5.57 -4.04
C ASP A 40 -3.53 -5.39 -5.33
N HIS A 41 -3.62 -4.21 -5.95
CA HIS A 41 -2.80 -3.85 -7.09
C HIS A 41 -1.29 -3.93 -6.80
N LEU A 42 -0.84 -3.49 -5.62
CA LEU A 42 0.57 -3.63 -5.22
C LEU A 42 0.96 -5.09 -4.99
N ALA A 43 0.04 -5.93 -4.51
CA ALA A 43 0.25 -7.36 -4.34
C ALA A 43 0.36 -8.08 -5.69
N ASP A 44 -0.49 -7.74 -6.67
CA ASP A 44 -0.45 -8.24 -8.05
C ASP A 44 0.87 -7.88 -8.75
N LEU A 45 1.38 -6.67 -8.52
CA LEU A 45 2.72 -6.25 -8.94
C LEU A 45 3.88 -6.89 -8.16
N ASP A 46 3.57 -7.92 -7.37
CA ASP A 46 4.49 -8.63 -6.49
C ASP A 46 5.37 -7.66 -5.70
N GLN A 47 4.81 -6.62 -5.07
CA GLN A 47 5.60 -5.72 -4.24
C GLN A 47 5.97 -6.39 -2.90
N ALA A 48 7.15 -6.07 -2.37
CA ALA A 48 7.56 -6.56 -1.06
C ALA A 48 6.55 -6.10 0.03
N PRO A 49 6.13 -6.98 0.97
CA PRO A 49 5.15 -6.64 1.99
C PRO A 49 5.51 -5.37 2.80
N ALA A 50 6.79 -5.20 3.14
CA ALA A 50 7.27 -4.01 3.85
C ALA A 50 7.07 -2.71 3.05
N SER A 51 7.19 -2.75 1.72
CA SER A 51 6.92 -1.61 0.85
C SER A 51 5.44 -1.26 0.83
N ILE A 52 4.56 -2.27 0.83
CA ILE A 52 3.11 -2.11 0.87
C ILE A 52 2.68 -1.50 2.22
N GLU A 53 3.23 -1.98 3.34
CA GLU A 53 2.99 -1.39 4.66
C GLU A 53 3.40 0.07 4.73
N GLN A 54 4.56 0.40 4.16
CA GLN A 54 5.02 1.77 4.09
C GLN A 54 4.05 2.63 3.26
N ALA A 55 3.53 2.12 2.15
CA ALA A 55 2.54 2.82 1.33
C ALA A 55 1.28 3.13 2.16
N VAL A 56 0.71 2.12 2.85
CA VAL A 56 -0.48 2.29 3.72
C VAL A 56 -0.21 3.32 4.81
N ALA A 57 0.94 3.25 5.48
CA ALA A 57 1.31 4.18 6.55
C ALA A 57 1.46 5.63 6.05
N VAL A 58 2.05 5.82 4.86
CA VAL A 58 2.22 7.13 4.23
C VAL A 58 0.86 7.71 3.83
N ILE A 59 -0.02 6.92 3.21
CA ILE A 59 -1.36 7.35 2.81
C ILE A 59 -2.17 7.77 4.04
N ARG A 60 -2.20 6.94 5.09
CA ARG A 60 -2.88 7.27 6.35
C ARG A 60 -2.32 8.52 7.01
N THR A 61 -1.00 8.73 6.91
CA THR A 61 -0.36 9.95 7.42
C THR A 61 -0.80 11.18 6.61
N ALA A 62 -0.86 11.10 5.28
CA ALA A 62 -1.33 12.17 4.42
C ALA A 62 -2.78 12.58 4.71
N HIS A 63 -3.65 11.60 4.99
CA HIS A 63 -5.02 11.86 5.40
C HIS A 63 -5.08 12.59 6.75
N ARG A 64 -4.33 12.09 7.73
CA ARG A 64 -4.27 12.69 9.07
C ARG A 64 -3.78 14.14 9.03
N VAL A 65 -2.72 14.46 8.27
CA VAL A 65 -2.20 15.84 8.17
C VAL A 65 -3.16 16.77 7.43
N SER A 66 -4.04 16.21 6.58
CA SER A 66 -5.09 16.97 5.87
C SER A 66 -6.39 17.11 6.67
N GLY A 67 -6.41 16.65 7.92
CA GLY A 67 -7.57 16.77 8.83
C GLY A 67 -8.47 15.53 8.90
N TYR A 68 -8.28 14.55 8.02
CA TYR A 68 -9.06 13.31 7.99
C TYR A 68 -8.50 12.27 8.98
N LYS A 69 -8.78 12.48 10.27
CA LYS A 69 -8.33 11.58 11.34
C LYS A 69 -9.04 10.23 11.21
N GLY A 70 -8.25 9.14 11.24
CA GLY A 70 -8.80 7.78 11.21
C GLY A 70 -9.25 7.29 9.83
N GLN A 71 -9.01 8.06 8.77
CA GLN A 71 -9.34 7.68 7.40
C GLN A 71 -8.06 7.55 6.54
N PRO A 72 -8.08 6.73 5.48
CA PRO A 72 -9.06 5.66 5.26
C PRO A 72 -8.96 4.58 6.35
N ASP A 73 -10.05 3.83 6.55
CA ASP A 73 -9.96 2.60 7.32
C ASP A 73 -8.97 1.64 6.64
N THR A 74 -8.16 0.94 7.44
CA THR A 74 -7.07 0.09 6.95
C THR A 74 -7.36 -1.40 7.07
N GLU A 75 -8.48 -1.82 7.66
CA GLU A 75 -8.72 -3.24 7.97
C GLU A 75 -8.78 -4.09 6.70
N ALA A 76 -9.50 -3.63 5.68
CA ALA A 76 -9.61 -4.32 4.40
C ALA A 76 -8.23 -4.42 3.70
N ALA A 77 -7.49 -3.32 3.66
CA ALA A 77 -6.15 -3.26 3.09
C ALA A 77 -5.16 -4.21 3.79
N LEU A 78 -5.19 -4.25 5.12
CA LEU A 78 -4.32 -5.14 5.91
C LEU A 78 -4.67 -6.63 5.71
N ARG A 79 -5.95 -6.95 5.45
CA ARG A 79 -6.37 -8.31 5.12
C ARG A 79 -5.74 -8.77 3.79
N VAL A 80 -5.77 -7.93 2.76
CA VAL A 80 -5.14 -8.22 1.46
C VAL A 80 -3.63 -8.42 1.63
N LEU A 81 -2.97 -7.51 2.35
CA LEU A 81 -1.53 -7.63 2.65
C LEU A 81 -1.19 -8.94 3.38
N LYS A 82 -2.02 -9.37 4.33
CA LYS A 82 -1.83 -10.64 5.04
C LYS A 82 -1.88 -11.84 4.09
N THR A 83 -2.81 -11.85 3.14
CA THR A 83 -2.90 -12.89 2.12
C THR A 83 -1.64 -12.89 1.24
N HIS A 84 -1.22 -11.71 0.75
CA HIS A 84 -0.01 -11.57 -0.07
C HIS A 84 1.25 -12.08 0.63
N ARG A 85 1.42 -11.76 1.92
CA ARG A 85 2.54 -12.27 2.73
C ARG A 85 2.60 -13.79 2.76
N ARG A 86 1.44 -14.44 2.91
CA ARG A 86 1.33 -15.90 2.94
C ARG A 86 1.70 -16.49 1.57
N GLN A 87 1.12 -15.96 0.49
CA GLN A 87 1.41 -16.38 -0.88
C GLN A 87 2.90 -16.25 -1.21
N ARG A 88 3.54 -15.14 -0.85
CA ARG A 88 4.99 -14.96 -1.05
C ARG A 88 5.84 -15.92 -0.23
N ALA A 89 5.44 -16.27 0.99
CA ALA A 89 6.14 -17.26 1.80
C ALA A 89 6.02 -18.66 1.17
N GLU A 90 4.83 -19.04 0.69
CA GLU A 90 4.57 -20.31 -0.01
C GLU A 90 5.37 -20.41 -1.32
N ASN A 91 5.44 -19.31 -2.09
CA ASN A 91 6.19 -19.23 -3.34
C ASN A 91 7.71 -19.18 -3.12
N GLY A 92 8.17 -18.51 -2.07
CA GLY A 92 9.58 -18.49 -1.66
C GLY A 92 10.07 -19.84 -1.11
N GLN A 93 9.18 -20.61 -0.46
CA GLN A 93 9.45 -21.97 0.01
C GLN A 93 9.56 -22.97 -1.16
N SER A 94 8.82 -22.74 -2.25
CA SER A 94 8.86 -23.59 -3.46
C SER A 94 10.11 -23.36 -4.34
N GLY A 95 10.95 -22.36 -4.01
CA GLY A 95 12.21 -22.08 -4.70
C GLY A 95 13.42 -22.88 -4.20
N PHE A 96 13.26 -23.73 -3.19
CA PHE A 96 14.32 -24.61 -2.66
C PHE A 96 14.08 -26.08 -3.04
N ILE A 97 13.96 -26.35 -4.34
CA ILE A 97 14.29 -27.66 -4.91
C ILE A 97 15.11 -27.45 -6.19
N HIS A 98 16.43 -27.49 -6.07
CA HIS A 98 17.28 -27.89 -7.18
C HIS A 98 18.41 -28.75 -6.63
N GLU A 99 18.63 -29.85 -7.37
CA GLU A 99 19.51 -31.02 -7.16
C GLU A 99 20.90 -30.77 -6.58
#